data_AF-A0A1V6JC84-F1
#
_entry.id   AF-A0A1V6JC84-F1
#
_cell.length_a   1.000
_cell.length_b   1.000
_cell.length_c   1.000
_cell.angle_alpha   90.00
_cell.angle_beta   90.00
_cell.angle_gamma   90.00
#
_symmetry.space_group_name_H-M   'P 1'
#
loop_
_entity.id
_entity.type
_entity.pdbx_description
1 polymer ?
#
loop_
_entity_poly.entity_id
_entity_poly.type
_entity_poly.pdbx_seq_one_letter_code
_entity_poly.pdbx_strand_id
1 'polypeptide(L)'
;MGRKTCMRTVFSIAALYDGLLGGSFLVAGERLFAAYKVAPPNHWGYIQFPAALLLVFALMFAAIARRPWQNRNLIPYGMLLKVSYCSVIGWHWWHANIPGMWVPFAVIDFVFLILFIAAWFATAHSNDACAPASPPTA
;
A
#
# COMPACT_ATOMS: atom_id res chain seq x y z
N MET A 1 -6.62 -0.05 22.83
CA MET A 1 -6.94 0.75 21.63
C MET A 1 -8.03 0.03 20.85
N GLY A 2 -9.12 0.70 20.45
CA GLY A 2 -10.24 0.04 19.78
C GLY A 2 -9.89 -0.44 18.37
N ARG A 3 -10.51 -1.53 17.89
CA ARG A 3 -10.33 -2.08 16.52
C ARG A 3 -10.53 -1.04 15.41
N LYS A 4 -11.46 -0.08 15.63
CA LYS A 4 -11.65 1.13 14.82
C LYS A 4 -10.41 2.01 14.75
N THR A 5 -9.85 2.37 15.89
CA THR A 5 -8.68 3.23 15.96
C THR A 5 -7.47 2.58 15.30
N CYS A 6 -7.23 1.28 15.53
CA CYS A 6 -6.10 0.56 14.93
C CYS A 6 -6.12 0.62 13.39
N MET A 7 -7.26 0.30 12.76
CA MET A 7 -7.34 0.34 11.30
C MET A 7 -7.20 1.75 10.74
N ARG A 8 -7.83 2.74 11.37
CA ARG A 8 -7.66 4.13 10.94
C ARG A 8 -6.20 4.56 11.00
N THR A 9 -5.47 4.17 12.06
CA THR A 9 -4.04 4.43 12.18
C THR A 9 -3.24 3.75 11.09
N VAL A 10 -3.41 2.43 10.88
CA VAL A 10 -2.66 1.67 9.85
C VAL A 10 -2.82 2.29 8.46
N PHE A 11 -4.05 2.55 8.03
CA PHE A 11 -4.31 3.12 6.70
C PHE A 11 -3.93 4.60 6.60
N SER A 12 -3.94 5.36 7.71
CA SER A 12 -3.43 6.75 7.69
C SER A 12 -1.92 6.78 7.52
N ILE A 13 -1.20 5.88 8.20
CA ILE A 13 0.26 5.76 8.06
C ILE A 13 0.59 5.29 6.64
N ALA A 14 -0.14 4.32 6.09
CA ALA A 14 0.04 3.88 4.71
C ALA A 14 -0.21 5.00 3.69
N ALA A 15 -1.28 5.79 3.87
CA ALA A 15 -1.58 6.94 3.02
C ALA A 15 -0.46 8.00 3.07
N LEU A 16 0.05 8.30 4.25
CA LEU A 16 1.16 9.24 4.42
C LEU A 16 2.44 8.70 3.77
N TYR A 17 2.77 7.43 4.01
CA TYR A 17 3.96 6.78 3.45
C TYR A 17 3.94 6.77 1.93
N ASP A 18 2.90 6.22 1.29
CA ASP A 18 2.79 6.16 -0.18
C ASP A 18 2.67 7.57 -0.78
N GLY A 19 2.01 8.50 -0.08
CA GLY A 19 1.88 9.89 -0.52
C GLY A 19 3.20 10.64 -0.54
N LEU A 20 4.00 10.52 0.53
CA LEU A 20 5.34 11.11 0.60
C LEU A 20 6.30 10.46 -0.38
N LEU A 21 6.27 9.13 -0.49
CA LEU A 21 7.14 8.38 -1.40
C LEU A 21 6.83 8.73 -2.86
N GLY A 22 5.55 8.64 -3.26
CA GLY A 22 5.08 9.01 -4.60
C GLY A 22 5.37 10.47 -4.92
N GLY A 23 5.07 11.40 -4.02
CA GLY A 23 5.36 12.83 -4.22
C GLY A 23 6.85 13.11 -4.39
N SER A 24 7.69 12.44 -3.61
CA SER A 24 9.15 12.61 -3.67
C SER A 24 9.73 12.09 -4.99
N PHE A 25 9.32 10.90 -5.46
CA PHE A 25 9.80 10.38 -6.74
C PHE A 25 9.22 11.11 -7.96
N LEU A 26 8.01 11.67 -7.84
CA LEU A 26 7.38 12.42 -8.93
C LEU A 26 8.07 13.76 -9.19
N VAL A 27 8.49 14.47 -8.13
CA VAL A 27 9.07 15.83 -8.23
C VAL A 27 10.60 15.81 -8.12
N ALA A 28 11.17 14.95 -7.30
CA ALA A 28 12.59 14.96 -6.94
C ALA A 28 13.32 13.64 -7.30
N GLY A 29 12.79 12.85 -8.24
CA GLY A 29 13.39 11.59 -8.68
C GLY A 29 14.87 11.71 -9.05
N GLU A 30 15.26 12.74 -9.81
CA GLU A 30 16.67 12.95 -10.20
C GLU A 30 17.60 13.13 -9.00
N ARG A 31 17.16 13.94 -8.02
CA ARG A 31 17.93 14.22 -6.80
C ARG A 31 18.07 12.97 -5.93
N LEU A 32 17.00 12.16 -5.85
CA LEU A 32 17.04 10.89 -5.12
C LEU A 32 18.03 9.93 -5.76
N PHE A 33 17.95 9.73 -7.09
CA PHE A 33 18.88 8.85 -7.80
C PHE A 33 20.33 9.30 -7.63
N ALA A 34 20.60 10.61 -7.73
CA ALA A 34 21.93 11.16 -7.49
C ALA A 34 22.42 10.93 -6.05
N ALA A 35 21.56 11.16 -5.04
CA ALA A 35 21.90 10.96 -3.63
C ALA A 35 22.25 9.50 -3.31
N TYR A 36 21.52 8.55 -3.91
CA TYR A 36 21.78 7.12 -3.76
C TYR A 36 22.84 6.58 -4.73
N LYS A 37 23.44 7.44 -5.57
CA LYS A 37 24.43 7.08 -6.61
C LYS A 37 23.91 5.97 -7.54
N VAL A 38 22.63 6.01 -7.86
CA VAL A 38 21.97 5.05 -8.77
C VAL A 38 21.95 5.64 -10.17
N ALA A 39 22.31 4.82 -11.16
CA ALA A 39 22.25 5.23 -12.56
C ALA A 39 20.81 5.66 -12.92
N PRO A 40 20.63 6.82 -13.58
CA PRO A 40 19.32 7.29 -13.95
C PRO A 40 18.66 6.33 -14.95
N PRO A 41 17.32 6.26 -14.97
CA PRO A 41 16.62 5.49 -15.99
C PRO A 41 16.88 6.08 -17.38
N ASN A 42 16.73 5.27 -18.42
CA ASN A 42 16.73 5.73 -19.80
C ASN A 42 15.59 6.73 -20.11
N HIS A 43 14.48 6.65 -19.37
CA HIS A 43 13.39 7.62 -19.44
C HIS A 43 12.72 7.83 -18.08
N TRP A 44 12.60 9.09 -17.64
CA TRP A 44 12.04 9.43 -16.31
C TRP A 44 10.57 9.04 -16.12
N GLY A 45 9.82 8.90 -17.21
CA GLY A 45 8.45 8.39 -17.18
C GLY A 45 8.31 7.02 -16.49
N TYR A 46 9.36 6.20 -16.49
CA TYR A 46 9.37 4.90 -15.79
C TYR A 46 9.35 5.02 -14.26
N ILE A 47 9.74 6.19 -13.73
CA ILE A 47 9.69 6.49 -12.30
C ILE A 47 8.46 7.33 -11.99
N GLN A 48 8.13 8.30 -12.85
CA GLN A 48 7.00 9.20 -12.65
C GLN A 48 5.65 8.48 -12.67
N PHE A 49 5.45 7.51 -13.57
CA PHE A 49 4.18 6.79 -13.65
C PHE A 49 3.90 5.95 -12.39
N PRO A 50 4.82 5.08 -11.91
CA PRO A 50 4.63 4.41 -10.62
C PRO A 50 4.50 5.38 -9.44
N ALA A 51 5.23 6.50 -9.46
CA ALA A 51 5.12 7.53 -8.43
C ALA A 51 3.72 8.17 -8.38
N ALA A 52 3.15 8.48 -9.55
CA ALA A 52 1.78 8.96 -9.65
C ALA A 52 0.75 7.90 -9.22
N LEU A 53 1.00 6.63 -9.55
CA LEU A 53 0.18 5.51 -9.10
C LEU A 53 0.20 5.37 -7.57
N LEU A 54 1.35 5.54 -6.92
CA LEU A 54 1.46 5.58 -5.46
C LEU A 54 0.61 6.71 -4.85
N LEU A 55 0.52 7.87 -5.50
CA LEU A 55 -0.38 8.95 -5.06
C LEU A 55 -1.86 8.54 -5.15
N VAL A 56 -2.26 7.83 -6.22
CA VAL A 56 -3.62 7.29 -6.34
C VAL A 56 -3.92 6.31 -5.19
N PHE A 57 -2.99 5.41 -4.89
CA PHE A 57 -3.12 4.48 -3.77
C PHE A 57 -3.10 5.19 -2.40
N ALA A 58 -2.31 6.26 -2.24
CA ALA A 58 -2.34 7.08 -1.03
C ALA A 58 -3.72 7.69 -0.78
N LEU A 59 -4.39 8.19 -1.84
CA LEU A 59 -5.76 8.69 -1.75
C LEU A 59 -6.75 7.56 -1.41
N MET A 60 -6.57 6.37 -2.00
CA MET A 60 -7.36 5.18 -1.67
C MET A 60 -7.20 4.80 -0.19
N PHE A 61 -5.97 4.78 0.35
CA PHE A 61 -5.72 4.50 1.76
C PHE A 61 -6.29 5.59 2.67
N ALA A 62 -6.24 6.85 2.28
CA ALA A 62 -6.91 7.94 3.01
C ALA A 62 -8.43 7.74 3.04
N ALA A 63 -9.03 7.29 1.94
CA ALA A 63 -10.46 6.95 1.90
C ALA A 63 -10.79 5.78 2.85
N ILE A 64 -9.97 4.72 2.86
CA ILE A 64 -10.13 3.60 3.81
C ILE A 64 -9.98 4.11 5.25
N ALA A 65 -8.97 4.91 5.56
CA ALA A 65 -8.71 5.46 6.89
C ALA A 65 -9.86 6.34 7.42
N ARG A 66 -10.59 7.04 6.55
CA ARG A 66 -11.77 7.82 6.93
C ARG A 66 -12.96 6.93 7.27
N ARG A 67 -13.19 5.87 6.48
CA ARG A 67 -14.37 4.99 6.62
C ARG A 67 -14.01 3.51 6.37
N PRO A 68 -13.33 2.82 7.31
CA PRO A 68 -12.69 1.52 7.02
C PRO A 68 -13.67 0.38 6.70
N TRP A 69 -14.88 0.44 7.25
CA TRP A 69 -15.93 -0.57 7.03
C TRP A 69 -16.61 -0.39 5.69
N GLN A 70 -16.88 0.86 5.30
CA GLN A 70 -17.58 1.19 4.07
C GLN A 70 -16.66 1.01 2.86
N ASN A 71 -15.38 1.31 3.03
CA ASN A 71 -14.36 1.19 1.98
C ASN A 71 -13.56 -0.11 2.10
N ARG A 72 -14.10 -1.12 2.77
CA ARG A 72 -13.44 -2.41 2.96
C ARG A 72 -13.01 -2.97 1.60
N ASN A 73 -13.89 -2.92 0.61
CA ASN A 73 -13.67 -3.39 -0.77
C ASN A 73 -12.41 -2.83 -1.45
N LEU A 74 -11.84 -1.73 -0.95
CA LEU A 74 -10.60 -1.14 -1.48
C LEU A 74 -9.33 -1.80 -0.91
N ILE A 75 -9.41 -2.46 0.25
CA ILE A 75 -8.26 -3.08 0.93
C ILE A 75 -7.57 -4.15 0.04
N PRO A 76 -8.28 -5.04 -0.69
CA PRO A 76 -7.63 -6.00 -1.58
C PRO A 76 -6.79 -5.35 -2.68
N TYR A 77 -7.21 -4.21 -3.23
CA TYR A 77 -6.39 -3.47 -4.20
C TYR A 77 -5.11 -2.93 -3.55
N GLY A 78 -5.20 -2.51 -2.29
CA GLY A 78 -4.02 -2.15 -1.50
C GLY A 78 -3.07 -3.33 -1.29
N MET A 79 -3.60 -4.52 -1.01
CA MET A 79 -2.81 -5.74 -0.90
C MET A 79 -2.15 -6.09 -2.24
N LEU A 80 -2.88 -5.98 -3.36
CA LEU A 80 -2.35 -6.23 -4.70
C LEU A 80 -1.20 -5.28 -5.05
N LEU A 81 -1.29 -4.01 -4.67
CA LEU A 81 -0.16 -3.08 -4.80
C LEU A 81 1.07 -3.61 -4.05
N LYS A 82 0.92 -3.93 -2.76
CA LYS A 82 2.06 -4.39 -1.95
C LYS A 82 2.63 -5.71 -2.47
N VAL A 83 1.79 -6.66 -2.88
CA VAL A 83 2.21 -7.91 -3.53
C VAL A 83 2.98 -7.62 -4.82
N SER A 84 2.48 -6.73 -5.68
CA SER A 84 3.13 -6.40 -6.96
C SER A 84 4.52 -5.82 -6.77
N TYR A 85 4.69 -4.91 -5.80
CA TYR A 85 5.99 -4.32 -5.53
C TYR A 85 6.95 -5.31 -4.88
N CYS A 86 6.48 -6.03 -3.84
CA CYS A 86 7.31 -7.00 -3.13
C CYS A 86 7.75 -8.15 -4.04
N SER A 87 6.89 -8.64 -4.94
CA SER A 87 7.24 -9.73 -5.85
C SER A 87 8.26 -9.29 -6.89
N VAL A 88 8.09 -8.11 -7.49
CA VAL A 88 9.03 -7.59 -8.51
C VAL A 88 10.38 -7.27 -7.88
N ILE A 89 10.40 -6.49 -6.80
CA ILE A 89 11.67 -6.14 -6.13
C ILE A 89 12.31 -7.37 -5.49
N GLY A 90 11.54 -8.25 -4.86
CA GLY A 90 12.06 -9.49 -4.27
C GLY A 90 12.64 -10.44 -5.30
N TRP A 91 11.95 -10.64 -6.43
CA TRP A 91 12.46 -11.45 -7.55
C TRP A 91 13.78 -10.90 -8.07
N HIS A 92 13.82 -9.59 -8.33
CA HIS A 92 15.02 -8.97 -8.83
C HIS A 92 16.12 -8.93 -7.79
N TRP A 93 15.85 -8.74 -6.50
CA TRP A 93 16.87 -8.79 -5.45
C TRP A 93 17.52 -10.17 -5.33
N TRP A 94 16.76 -11.25 -5.58
CA TRP A 94 17.27 -12.62 -5.55
C TRP A 94 18.09 -12.98 -6.81
N HIS A 95 17.64 -12.56 -7.99
CA HIS A 95 18.23 -13.00 -9.27
C HIS A 95 19.14 -11.97 -9.95
N ALA A 96 19.04 -10.70 -9.55
CA ALA A 96 19.75 -9.58 -10.14
C ALA A 96 20.31 -8.67 -9.04
N ASN A 97 21.45 -8.03 -9.31
CA ASN A 97 21.96 -7.03 -8.39
C ASN A 97 21.20 -5.71 -8.62
N ILE A 98 20.08 -5.51 -7.93
CA ILE A 98 19.36 -4.24 -7.97
C ILE A 98 19.95 -3.23 -7.00
N PRO A 99 19.84 -1.91 -7.28
CA PRO A 99 20.25 -0.90 -6.33
C PRO A 99 19.58 -1.08 -4.97
N GLY A 100 20.40 -1.11 -3.91
CA GLY A 100 19.93 -1.32 -2.54
C GLY A 100 18.91 -0.28 -2.06
N MET A 101 18.74 0.85 -2.76
CA MET A 101 17.74 1.86 -2.42
C MET A 101 16.30 1.34 -2.45
N TRP A 102 16.01 0.30 -3.25
CA TRP A 102 14.65 -0.24 -3.40
C TRP A 102 14.26 -1.25 -2.31
N VAL A 103 15.25 -1.92 -1.72
CA VAL A 103 15.03 -3.03 -0.77
C VAL A 103 14.33 -2.58 0.51
N PRO A 104 14.68 -1.44 1.15
CA PRO A 104 13.98 -0.96 2.33
C PRO A 104 12.48 -0.74 2.09
N PHE A 105 12.10 -0.20 0.93
CA PHE A 105 10.69 0.01 0.58
C PHE A 105 9.94 -1.31 0.46
N ALA A 106 10.57 -2.35 -0.11
CA ALA A 106 9.96 -3.67 -0.23
C ALA A 106 9.72 -4.32 1.14
N VAL A 107 10.63 -4.14 2.09
CA VAL A 107 10.45 -4.63 3.47
C VAL A 107 9.29 -3.91 4.16
N ILE A 108 9.21 -2.58 4.04
CA ILE A 108 8.11 -1.78 4.60
C ILE A 108 6.77 -2.21 3.97
N ASP A 109 6.73 -2.39 2.65
CA ASP A 109 5.53 -2.82 1.94
C ASP A 109 5.08 -4.23 2.31
N PHE A 110 6.01 -5.13 2.59
CA PHE A 110 5.71 -6.46 3.11
C PHE A 110 5.07 -6.40 4.50
N VAL A 111 5.55 -5.50 5.38
CA VAL A 111 4.91 -5.26 6.69
C VAL A 111 3.50 -4.71 6.50
N PHE A 112 3.31 -3.73 5.61
CA PHE A 112 1.97 -3.21 5.30
C PHE A 112 1.05 -4.29 4.73
N LEU A 113 1.56 -5.19 3.88
CA LEU A 113 0.79 -6.30 3.34
C LEU A 113 0.22 -7.18 4.46
N ILE A 114 1.05 -7.57 5.44
CA ILE A 114 0.61 -8.36 6.59
C ILE A 114 -0.47 -7.60 7.38
N LEU A 115 -0.26 -6.31 7.63
CA LEU A 115 -1.22 -5.47 8.33
C LEU A 115 -2.56 -5.33 7.57
N PHE A 116 -2.52 -5.25 6.23
CA PHE A 116 -3.71 -5.14 5.40
C PHE A 116 -4.48 -6.46 5.36
N ILE A 117 -3.78 -7.60 5.31
CA ILE A 117 -4.38 -8.93 5.44
C ILE A 117 -5.11 -9.04 6.79
N ALA A 118 -4.44 -8.68 7.88
CA ALA A 118 -5.04 -8.68 9.21
C ALA A 118 -6.28 -7.75 9.29
N ALA A 119 -6.20 -6.55 8.71
CA ALA A 119 -7.32 -5.60 8.67
C ALA A 119 -8.52 -6.12 7.83
N TRP A 120 -8.25 -6.80 6.71
CA TRP A 120 -9.28 -7.38 5.85
C TRP A 120 -10.07 -8.50 6.55
N PHE A 121 -9.37 -9.38 7.29
CA PHE A 121 -10.03 -10.41 8.10
C PHE A 121 -10.77 -9.81 9.31
N ALA A 122 -10.18 -8.81 9.97
CA ALA A 122 -10.79 -8.15 11.12
C ALA A 122 -12.12 -7.44 10.78
N THR A 123 -12.30 -7.02 9.52
CA THR A 123 -13.54 -6.41 9.00
C THR A 123 -14.55 -7.43 8.47
N ALA A 124 -14.11 -8.65 8.12
CA ALA A 124 -15.00 -9.74 7.70
C ALA A 124 -15.96 -10.14 8.83
N HIS A 125 -15.43 -10.47 10.00
CA HIS A 125 -16.22 -10.93 11.16
C HIS A 125 -17.22 -9.90 11.71
N SER A 126 -17.07 -8.62 11.37
CA SER A 126 -18.07 -7.60 11.77
C SER A 126 -19.29 -7.56 10.87
N ASN A 127 -19.21 -8.04 9.62
CA ASN A 127 -20.36 -8.06 8.72
C ASN A 127 -21.30 -9.23 9.03
N ASP A 128 -20.76 -10.39 9.45
CA ASP A 128 -21.56 -11.57 9.77
C ASP A 128 -22.41 -11.39 11.04
N ALA A 129 -21.94 -10.60 12.01
CA ALA A 129 -22.67 -10.31 13.24
C ALA A 129 -23.86 -9.34 13.06
N CYS A 130 -23.98 -8.69 11.91
CA CYS A 130 -25.02 -7.70 11.60
C CYS A 130 -25.90 -8.10 10.40
N ALA A 131 -25.79 -9.34 9.92
CA ALA A 131 -26.75 -9.87 8.97
C ALA A 131 -28.09 -10.09 9.72
N PRO A 132 -29.20 -9.46 9.29
CA PRO A 132 -30.50 -9.75 9.88
C PRO A 132 -30.79 -11.25 9.68
N ALA A 133 -31.20 -11.92 10.76
CA ALA A 133 -31.67 -13.30 10.67
C ALA A 133 -32.73 -13.38 9.56
N SER A 134 -32.52 -14.27 8.59
CA SER A 134 -33.52 -14.55 7.56
C SER A 134 -34.85 -14.87 8.24
N PRO A 135 -35.98 -14.24 7.84
CA PRO A 135 -37.27 -14.57 8.42
C PRO A 135 -37.55 -16.06 8.22
N PRO A 136 -38.19 -16.73 9.21
CA PRO A 136 -38.50 -18.15 9.08
C PRO A 136 -39.35 -18.37 7.84
N THR A 137 -38.90 -19.26 6.97
CA THR A 137 -39.69 -19.79 5.85
C THR A 137 -40.93 -20.47 6.44
N ALA A 138 -42.10 -19.91 6.15
CA ALA A 138 -43.40 -20.49 6.48
C ALA A 138 -43.71 -21.68 5.57
#